data_AF-A0A8B8D0G1-F1
#
_entry.id   AF-A0A8B8D0G1-F1
#
_cell.length_a   1.000
_cell.length_b   1.000
_cell.length_c   1.000
_cell.angle_alpha   90.00
_cell.angle_beta   90.00
_cell.angle_gamma   90.00
#
_symmetry.space_group_name_H-M   'P 1'
#
loop_
_entity.id
_entity.type
_entity.pdbx_description
1 polymer ?
#
loop_
_entity_poly.entity_id
_entity_poly.type
_entity_poly.pdbx_seq_one_letter_code
_entity_poly.pdbx_strand_id
1 'polypeptide(L)'
;MKEKSQFTNKSSDAKDKDERLSNDKYQTTTGSVCTQLETTAFLASISVPFWKDQKIWIQIAIVGIHLAICVYTGFSSKTDNTDLTGSHHQSDKALESSHVGCNSVATEKLHLNDDSNIASKEDVKDLINKDWEKRQQTLGEHLHRKIEESLREIQSQLNGIKEQIKTHKEDIDKAKSVLETQNKSMVQSLENLQNQMEHMENNMTKMMEKVKEVETQIKTVENDATKTIEKVQKVEIQMKTLESGMTKTNERVEGVDDQLNVFYEELKENSIYIVGCFLAIVICIIVGGHTLLASRSNPKNKITGLVHGTGAHRSMHNSAIIENLRRKGLKNGMSIIYFDSSAKDFYHMVLMEVQVFESLKMDDFCLIQSFNDLKDVEPHKFVFIFVEFNDRNIILENENLEIGDLRNQTTKVLISLGCDVFVVYCKDKGSRDLPPNSLYNTRLTSIEKHPVLFALSKKKRVMSINDRFHSYQVEHLKENAR
;
A
#
# COMPACT_ATOMS: atom_id res chain seq x y z
N MET A 1 -30.72 44.06 25.57
CA MET A 1 -29.29 44.18 25.91
C MET A 1 -28.50 44.24 24.62
N LYS A 2 -27.72 45.31 24.46
CA LYS A 2 -26.86 45.59 23.30
C LYS A 2 -25.53 44.87 23.50
N GLU A 3 -24.96 44.32 22.43
CA GLU A 3 -23.53 44.49 22.17
C GLU A 3 -23.25 44.41 20.66
N LYS A 4 -22.74 45.53 20.13
CA LYS A 4 -22.09 45.65 18.82
C LYS A 4 -20.60 45.61 19.11
N SER A 5 -19.82 44.87 18.33
CA SER A 5 -18.39 45.15 18.20
C SER A 5 -18.07 45.54 16.76
N GLN A 6 -17.30 46.61 16.66
CA GLN A 6 -16.95 47.39 15.50
C GLN A 6 -15.43 47.46 15.55
N PHE A 7 -14.72 47.06 14.50
CA PHE A 7 -13.27 47.28 14.41
C PHE A 7 -12.94 48.05 13.13
N THR A 8 -12.15 49.09 13.34
CA THR A 8 -11.87 50.23 12.48
C THR A 8 -10.65 50.00 11.60
N ASN A 9 -10.74 50.40 10.33
CA ASN A 9 -9.60 50.62 9.44
C ASN A 9 -8.95 51.98 9.75
N LYS A 10 -7.62 52.02 9.82
CA LYS A 10 -6.84 53.25 9.62
C LYS A 10 -5.49 52.99 8.95
N SER A 11 -5.24 53.90 8.00
CA SER A 11 -4.12 54.09 7.07
C SER A 11 -2.75 54.32 7.72
N SER A 12 -1.67 54.02 6.98
CA SER A 12 -0.56 54.99 6.79
C SER A 12 0.31 54.66 5.57
N ASP A 13 0.48 55.67 4.71
CA ASP A 13 1.50 55.84 3.67
C ASP A 13 2.94 55.64 4.17
N ALA A 14 3.85 55.21 3.27
CA ALA A 14 5.16 55.86 3.09
C ALA A 14 6.01 55.27 1.93
N LYS A 15 6.26 56.14 0.95
CA LYS A 15 7.56 56.48 0.31
C LYS A 15 8.45 55.40 -0.32
N ASP A 16 8.30 55.36 -1.63
CA ASP A 16 9.32 55.37 -2.69
C ASP A 16 10.71 55.96 -2.31
N LYS A 17 11.77 55.23 -2.66
CA LYS A 17 13.14 55.76 -2.83
C LYS A 17 13.97 54.82 -3.72
N ASP A 18 14.23 55.30 -4.93
CA ASP A 18 15.30 54.90 -5.84
C ASP A 18 16.69 54.99 -5.18
N GLU A 19 17.56 54.02 -5.47
CA GLU A 19 19.00 54.27 -5.54
C GLU A 19 19.65 53.38 -6.62
N ARG A 20 20.09 54.05 -7.69
CA ARG A 20 20.93 53.53 -8.78
C ARG A 20 22.41 53.81 -8.47
N LEU A 21 23.27 53.09 -9.20
CA LEU A 21 24.74 53.26 -9.41
C LEU A 21 25.57 52.37 -8.46
N SER A 22 26.67 51.71 -8.87
CA SER A 22 27.52 51.81 -10.04
C SER A 22 28.36 50.53 -10.17
N ASN A 23 28.72 50.23 -11.43
CA ASN A 23 29.83 49.40 -11.92
C ASN A 23 31.00 49.19 -10.93
N ASP A 24 31.55 47.97 -10.94
CA ASP A 24 32.94 47.87 -11.38
C ASP A 24 33.32 46.53 -12.02
N LYS A 25 34.33 46.65 -12.86
CA LYS A 25 34.66 45.86 -14.05
C LYS A 25 36.01 45.21 -13.82
N TYR A 26 36.12 43.88 -13.78
CA TYR A 26 37.37 43.22 -14.19
C TYR A 26 37.12 41.89 -14.90
N GLN A 27 37.85 41.74 -16.00
CA GLN A 27 37.79 40.74 -17.03
C GLN A 27 39.04 39.82 -16.90
N THR A 28 38.86 38.52 -17.13
CA THR A 28 39.84 37.53 -17.66
C THR A 28 41.07 37.22 -16.77
N THR A 29 41.45 35.96 -16.50
CA THR A 29 42.05 35.04 -17.49
C THR A 29 42.21 33.61 -16.91
N THR A 30 41.73 32.63 -17.68
CA THR A 30 42.19 31.23 -17.85
C THR A 30 42.36 30.28 -16.66
N GLY A 31 41.50 29.25 -16.65
CA GLY A 31 41.93 27.91 -17.05
C GLY A 31 42.34 26.93 -15.94
N SER A 32 41.38 26.09 -15.50
CA SER A 32 41.60 24.66 -15.33
C SER A 32 40.27 23.95 -15.14
N VAL A 33 40.04 22.93 -15.96
CA VAL A 33 38.84 22.09 -16.02
C VAL A 33 38.68 21.31 -14.72
N CYS A 34 37.62 21.60 -13.97
CA CYS A 34 37.07 20.69 -12.99
C CYS A 34 35.57 20.61 -13.28
N THR A 35 35.09 19.44 -13.71
CA THR A 35 33.68 19.19 -14.00
C THR A 35 32.86 19.39 -12.73
N GLN A 36 32.18 20.53 -12.71
CA GLN A 36 31.29 20.99 -11.65
C GLN A 36 30.01 20.15 -11.67
N LEU A 37 29.81 19.37 -10.61
CA LEU A 37 28.60 18.61 -10.34
C LEU A 37 27.44 19.61 -10.14
N GLU A 38 26.42 19.51 -10.99
CA GLU A 38 25.25 20.40 -11.00
C GLU A 38 24.43 20.31 -9.70
N THR A 39 24.64 21.23 -8.78
CA THR A 39 23.80 21.42 -7.58
C THR A 39 22.63 22.37 -7.79
N THR A 40 22.36 22.81 -9.03
CA THR A 40 21.32 23.80 -9.33
C THR A 40 20.02 23.20 -9.91
N ALA A 41 19.94 21.87 -10.05
CA ALA A 41 18.70 21.18 -10.45
C ALA A 41 17.77 20.85 -9.26
N PHE A 42 18.23 21.01 -8.01
CA PHE A 42 17.52 20.49 -6.84
C PHE A 42 16.43 21.43 -6.28
N LEU A 43 16.43 22.71 -6.66
CA LEU A 43 15.41 23.67 -6.18
C LEU A 43 14.25 23.90 -7.15
N ALA A 44 14.28 23.31 -8.35
CA ALA A 44 13.13 23.27 -9.27
C ALA A 44 12.27 21.99 -9.11
N SER A 45 12.63 21.10 -8.19
CA SER A 45 11.96 19.78 -7.99
C SER A 45 11.22 19.68 -6.65
N ILE A 46 10.64 20.78 -6.19
CA ILE A 46 9.63 20.76 -5.09
C ILE A 46 8.23 20.96 -5.68
N SER A 47 8.00 20.52 -6.93
CA SER A 47 6.65 20.32 -7.45
C SER A 47 6.10 19.06 -6.79
N VAL A 48 5.25 19.25 -5.79
CA VAL A 48 4.52 18.20 -5.07
C VAL A 48 3.95 17.18 -6.07
N PRO A 49 4.25 15.87 -5.95
CA PRO A 49 3.90 14.87 -6.97
C PRO A 49 2.40 14.55 -7.06
N PHE A 50 1.56 15.26 -6.28
CA PHE A 50 0.11 15.06 -6.20
C PHE A 50 -0.60 15.21 -7.56
N TRP A 51 -0.02 15.97 -8.50
CA TRP A 51 -0.64 16.26 -9.80
C TRP A 51 -0.44 15.19 -10.89
N LYS A 52 0.42 14.17 -10.66
CA LYS A 52 0.71 13.12 -11.64
C LYS A 52 -0.07 11.82 -11.45
N ASP A 53 -0.84 11.67 -10.37
CA ASP A 53 -1.62 10.45 -10.15
C ASP A 53 -2.97 10.53 -10.88
N GLN A 54 -3.13 9.68 -11.90
CA GLN A 54 -4.34 9.56 -12.69
C GLN A 54 -5.56 9.16 -11.83
N LYS A 55 -5.35 8.47 -10.71
CA LYS A 55 -6.44 8.09 -9.79
C LYS A 55 -7.03 9.29 -9.05
N ILE A 56 -6.22 10.30 -8.74
CA ILE A 56 -6.68 11.53 -8.08
C ILE A 56 -7.57 12.34 -9.03
N TRP A 57 -7.21 12.43 -10.31
CA TRP A 57 -8.05 13.07 -11.33
C TRP A 57 -9.39 12.37 -11.52
N ILE A 58 -9.42 11.03 -11.48
CA ILE A 58 -10.66 10.25 -11.55
C ILE A 58 -11.54 10.53 -10.33
N GLN A 59 -10.97 10.59 -9.12
CA GLN A 59 -11.73 10.92 -7.91
C GLN A 59 -12.27 12.35 -7.91
N ILE A 60 -11.48 13.34 -8.34
CA ILE A 60 -11.93 14.73 -8.50
C ILE A 60 -13.06 14.83 -9.53
N ALA A 61 -12.98 14.09 -10.64
CA ALA A 61 -14.04 14.05 -11.65
C ALA A 61 -15.34 13.44 -11.10
N ILE A 62 -15.25 12.35 -10.33
CA ILE A 62 -16.44 11.70 -9.70
C ILE A 62 -17.12 12.63 -8.70
N VAL A 63 -16.34 13.33 -7.87
CA VAL A 63 -16.86 14.31 -6.91
C VAL A 63 -17.50 15.50 -7.63
N GLY A 64 -16.87 15.98 -8.72
CA GLY A 64 -17.42 17.04 -9.56
C GLY A 64 -18.76 16.67 -10.21
N ILE A 65 -18.88 15.44 -10.73
CA ILE A 65 -20.14 14.93 -11.30
C ILE A 65 -21.23 14.80 -10.23
N HIS A 66 -20.89 14.31 -9.03
CA HIS A 66 -21.84 14.25 -7.92
C HIS A 66 -22.35 15.64 -7.50
N LEU A 67 -21.46 16.62 -7.40
CA LEU A 67 -21.84 18.01 -7.10
C LEU A 67 -22.74 18.61 -8.19
N ALA A 68 -22.44 18.35 -9.47
CA ALA A 68 -23.28 18.80 -10.58
C ALA A 68 -24.68 18.16 -10.56
N ILE A 69 -24.78 16.86 -10.24
CA ILE A 69 -26.07 16.16 -10.08
C ILE A 69 -26.84 16.74 -8.89
N CYS A 70 -26.20 16.94 -7.73
CA CYS A 70 -26.84 17.52 -6.54
C CYS A 70 -27.35 18.96 -6.80
N VAL A 71 -26.59 19.78 -7.53
CA VAL A 71 -27.03 21.13 -7.92
C VAL A 71 -28.18 21.05 -8.92
N TYR A 72 -28.12 20.14 -9.90
CA TYR A 72 -29.19 19.97 -10.89
C TYR A 72 -30.50 19.49 -10.26
N THR A 73 -30.45 18.50 -9.36
CA THR A 73 -31.64 18.02 -8.64
C THR A 73 -32.17 19.06 -7.65
N GLY A 74 -31.28 19.85 -7.03
CA GLY A 74 -31.67 20.95 -6.15
C GLY A 74 -32.33 22.13 -6.88
N PHE A 75 -31.91 22.40 -8.12
CA PHE A 75 -32.51 23.43 -8.97
C PHE A 75 -33.83 22.96 -9.63
N SER A 76 -33.91 21.67 -9.99
CA SER A 76 -35.13 21.07 -10.55
C SER A 76 -36.27 20.94 -9.53
N SER A 77 -35.96 20.95 -8.22
CA SER A 77 -36.97 20.93 -7.16
C SER A 77 -37.67 22.29 -6.94
N LYS A 78 -37.32 23.34 -7.70
CA LYS A 78 -37.84 24.70 -7.49
C LYS A 78 -38.76 25.21 -8.61
N THR A 79 -39.13 24.38 -9.57
CA THR A 79 -39.98 24.78 -10.70
C THR A 79 -41.38 24.18 -10.75
N ASP A 80 -41.77 23.28 -9.84
CA ASP A 80 -43.14 22.73 -9.82
C ASP A 80 -43.88 23.17 -8.56
N ASN A 81 -44.41 24.40 -8.59
CA ASN A 81 -45.42 24.88 -7.63
C ASN A 81 -46.40 25.87 -8.26
N THR A 82 -46.71 25.67 -9.54
CA THR A 82 -47.82 26.33 -10.23
C THR A 82 -48.44 25.31 -11.16
N ASP A 83 -49.47 24.62 -10.66
CA ASP A 83 -50.64 24.11 -11.38
C ASP A 83 -51.18 22.84 -10.72
N LEU A 84 -51.99 23.03 -9.67
CA LEU A 84 -52.97 22.04 -9.22
C LEU A 84 -54.31 22.75 -9.05
N THR A 85 -54.85 23.20 -10.19
CA THR A 85 -56.29 23.45 -10.35
C THR A 85 -56.76 22.57 -11.50
N GLY A 86 -57.65 21.63 -11.20
CA GLY A 86 -58.47 20.95 -12.20
C GLY A 86 -58.05 19.51 -12.51
N SER A 87 -58.76 18.55 -11.92
CA SER A 87 -59.49 17.53 -12.68
C SER A 87 -60.15 16.52 -11.74
N HIS A 88 -61.49 16.54 -11.69
CA HIS A 88 -62.28 15.31 -11.64
C HIS A 88 -63.73 15.61 -12.06
N HIS A 89 -63.92 15.76 -13.37
CA HIS A 89 -65.23 15.60 -13.97
C HIS A 89 -65.05 14.90 -15.31
N GLN A 90 -65.06 13.57 -15.27
CA GLN A 90 -65.27 12.76 -16.47
C GLN A 90 -65.71 11.36 -16.06
N SER A 91 -67.02 11.14 -16.10
CA SER A 91 -67.58 9.82 -16.36
C SER A 91 -68.92 10.00 -17.06
N ASP A 92 -68.89 10.62 -18.24
CA ASP A 92 -69.91 10.41 -19.26
C ASP A 92 -69.71 9.00 -19.82
N LYS A 93 -70.47 8.04 -19.28
CA LYS A 93 -70.74 6.80 -20.00
C LYS A 93 -71.95 7.06 -20.89
N ALA A 94 -71.65 7.21 -22.18
CA ALA A 94 -72.57 7.06 -23.27
C ALA A 94 -73.42 5.79 -23.08
N LEU A 95 -74.72 6.00 -22.88
CA LEU A 95 -75.75 5.00 -23.14
C LEU A 95 -76.55 5.54 -24.32
N GLU A 96 -76.02 5.27 -25.51
CA GLU A 96 -76.80 5.17 -26.73
C GLU A 96 -77.94 4.18 -26.47
N SER A 97 -79.16 4.68 -26.37
CA SER A 97 -80.36 3.84 -26.39
C SER A 97 -81.48 4.58 -27.09
N SER A 98 -81.48 4.40 -28.40
CA SER A 98 -82.65 4.40 -29.28
C SER A 98 -83.67 5.51 -29.06
N HIS A 99 -83.44 6.62 -29.75
CA HIS A 99 -84.49 7.49 -30.25
C HIS A 99 -85.38 6.65 -31.19
N VAL A 100 -86.38 5.96 -30.63
CA VAL A 100 -87.44 5.33 -31.41
C VAL A 100 -88.33 6.46 -31.92
N GLY A 101 -88.13 6.80 -33.19
CA GLY A 101 -89.16 7.42 -34.00
C GLY A 101 -90.35 6.45 -34.10
N CYS A 102 -91.51 6.93 -33.69
CA CYS A 102 -92.86 6.47 -34.04
C CYS A 102 -93.82 7.23 -33.11
N ASN A 103 -94.84 7.95 -33.52
CA ASN A 103 -95.39 8.23 -34.82
C ASN A 103 -96.17 9.54 -34.72
N SER A 104 -95.98 10.41 -35.69
CA SER A 104 -97.01 11.33 -36.16
C SER A 104 -98.21 10.48 -36.65
N VAL A 105 -99.15 10.18 -35.75
CA VAL A 105 -100.41 9.53 -36.10
C VAL A 105 -101.48 10.59 -36.25
N ALA A 106 -101.92 10.70 -37.50
CA ALA A 106 -103.27 10.99 -37.97
C ALA A 106 -104.11 12.00 -37.18
N THR A 107 -104.28 13.16 -37.79
CA THR A 107 -105.52 13.93 -37.78
C THR A 107 -106.66 13.07 -38.35
N GLU A 108 -107.13 12.11 -37.57
CA GLU A 108 -108.36 11.37 -37.85
C GLU A 108 -109.54 12.27 -37.43
N LYS A 109 -110.27 12.75 -38.44
CA LYS A 109 -111.54 13.45 -38.29
C LYS A 109 -112.51 12.52 -37.55
N LEU A 110 -112.62 12.70 -36.24
CA LEU A 110 -113.73 12.17 -35.47
C LEU A 110 -115.01 12.89 -35.93
N HIS A 111 -115.84 12.15 -36.67
CA HIS A 111 -117.25 12.44 -36.81
C HIS A 111 -117.87 12.49 -35.41
N LEU A 112 -118.19 13.70 -34.96
CA LEU A 112 -119.09 13.95 -33.83
C LEU A 112 -120.47 13.42 -34.22
N ASN A 113 -120.77 12.19 -33.82
CA ASN A 113 -122.14 11.73 -33.65
C ASN A 113 -122.62 12.21 -32.29
N ASP A 114 -123.63 13.06 -32.34
CA ASP A 114 -124.40 13.63 -31.24
C ASP A 114 -125.20 12.55 -30.50
N ASP A 115 -124.55 11.85 -29.58
CA ASP A 115 -125.23 11.21 -28.44
C ASP A 115 -124.55 11.68 -27.15
N SER A 116 -124.83 12.96 -26.87
CA SER A 116 -124.46 13.70 -25.68
C SER A 116 -125.08 13.10 -24.42
N ASN A 117 -124.35 12.21 -23.75
CA ASN A 117 -124.30 12.25 -22.29
C ASN A 117 -123.04 13.03 -21.94
N ILE A 118 -123.10 14.35 -22.15
CA ILE A 118 -122.04 15.30 -21.83
C ILE A 118 -121.80 15.14 -20.34
N ALA A 119 -120.75 14.41 -19.99
CA ALA A 119 -120.16 14.46 -18.65
C ALA A 119 -120.06 15.95 -18.31
N SER A 120 -120.66 16.33 -17.19
CA SER A 120 -120.78 17.72 -16.82
C SER A 120 -119.38 18.34 -16.80
N LYS A 121 -119.27 19.64 -17.08
CA LYS A 121 -118.00 20.38 -16.99
C LYS A 121 -117.29 20.13 -15.64
N GLU A 122 -118.07 19.88 -14.60
CA GLU A 122 -117.66 19.46 -13.26
C GLU A 122 -116.96 18.09 -13.25
N ASP A 123 -117.45 17.08 -13.96
CA ASP A 123 -116.84 15.73 -14.01
C ASP A 123 -115.43 15.75 -14.61
N VAL A 124 -115.22 16.57 -15.66
CA VAL A 124 -113.89 16.74 -16.29
C VAL A 124 -112.94 17.48 -15.36
N LYS A 125 -113.43 18.50 -14.65
CA LYS A 125 -112.64 19.28 -13.69
C LYS A 125 -112.19 18.40 -12.51
N ASP A 126 -113.07 17.55 -12.02
CA ASP A 126 -112.76 16.59 -10.94
C ASP A 126 -111.74 15.55 -11.39
N LEU A 127 -111.83 15.06 -12.63
CA LEU A 127 -110.85 14.12 -13.18
C LEU A 127 -109.45 14.75 -13.28
N ILE A 128 -109.37 16.02 -13.73
CA ILE A 128 -108.11 16.76 -13.84
C ILE A 128 -107.52 17.02 -12.44
N ASN A 129 -108.35 17.45 -11.47
CA ASN A 129 -107.89 17.68 -10.10
C ASN A 129 -107.36 16.38 -9.48
N LYS A 130 -108.08 15.26 -9.66
CA LYS A 130 -107.67 13.96 -9.14
C LYS A 130 -106.38 13.44 -9.78
N ASP A 131 -106.20 13.62 -11.10
CA ASP A 131 -104.96 13.26 -11.78
C ASP A 131 -103.80 14.15 -11.32
N TRP A 132 -104.03 15.45 -11.15
CA TRP A 132 -103.04 16.39 -10.62
C TRP A 132 -102.59 16.01 -9.20
N GLU A 133 -103.53 15.74 -8.28
CA GLU A 133 -103.23 15.28 -6.93
C GLU A 133 -102.42 13.98 -6.93
N LYS A 134 -102.79 13.02 -7.79
CA LYS A 134 -102.06 11.76 -7.93
C LYS A 134 -100.63 11.97 -8.44
N ARG A 135 -100.42 12.87 -9.40
CA ARG A 135 -99.07 13.23 -9.89
C ARG A 135 -98.24 13.92 -8.82
N GLN A 136 -98.85 14.83 -8.05
CA GLN A 136 -98.20 15.49 -6.91
C GLN A 136 -97.75 14.46 -5.87
N GLN A 137 -98.62 13.51 -5.52
CA GLN A 137 -98.29 12.43 -4.59
C GLN A 137 -97.14 11.56 -5.12
N THR A 138 -97.24 11.10 -6.36
CA THR A 138 -96.21 10.23 -6.98
C THR A 138 -94.86 10.94 -7.08
N LEU A 139 -94.87 12.23 -7.44
CA LEU A 139 -93.65 13.04 -7.49
C LEU A 139 -93.06 13.26 -6.10
N GLY A 140 -93.89 13.52 -5.09
CA GLY A 140 -93.48 13.66 -3.69
C GLY A 140 -92.83 12.38 -3.16
N GLU A 141 -93.46 11.23 -3.36
CA GLU A 141 -92.92 9.91 -2.98
C GLU A 141 -91.60 9.60 -3.69
N HIS A 142 -91.54 9.86 -5.00
CA HIS A 142 -90.32 9.65 -5.79
C HIS A 142 -89.16 10.53 -5.31
N LEU A 143 -89.41 11.82 -5.05
CA LEU A 143 -88.41 12.75 -4.53
C LEU A 143 -87.97 12.33 -3.13
N HIS A 144 -88.91 11.96 -2.26
CA HIS A 144 -88.59 11.50 -0.90
C HIS A 144 -87.69 10.27 -0.93
N ARG A 145 -88.03 9.26 -1.74
CA ARG A 145 -87.21 8.06 -1.94
C ARG A 145 -85.79 8.40 -2.42
N LYS A 146 -85.68 9.31 -3.41
CA LYS A 146 -84.38 9.70 -3.96
C LYS A 146 -83.52 10.47 -2.95
N ILE A 147 -84.14 11.30 -2.12
CA ILE A 147 -83.47 11.99 -1.01
C ILE A 147 -82.99 10.98 0.03
N GLU A 148 -83.83 10.02 0.40
CA GLU A 148 -83.49 9.00 1.39
C GLU A 148 -82.33 8.10 0.92
N GLU A 149 -82.34 7.69 -0.35
CA GLU A 149 -81.26 6.93 -0.98
C GLU A 149 -79.94 7.72 -0.99
N SER A 150 -80.01 9.00 -1.36
CA SER A 150 -78.84 9.89 -1.34
C SER A 150 -78.29 10.10 0.07
N LEU A 151 -79.16 10.22 1.08
CA LEU A 151 -78.76 10.34 2.49
C LEU A 151 -78.07 9.07 3.00
N ARG A 152 -78.58 7.89 2.65
CA ARG A 152 -77.96 6.61 3.02
C ARG A 152 -76.56 6.47 2.40
N GLU A 153 -76.40 6.87 1.14
CA GLU A 153 -75.12 6.83 0.45
C GLU A 153 -74.10 7.78 1.09
N ILE A 154 -74.50 9.04 1.36
CA ILE A 154 -73.64 10.02 2.05
C ILE A 154 -73.23 9.51 3.43
N GLN A 155 -74.16 8.89 4.16
CA GLN A 155 -73.87 8.36 5.50
C GLN A 155 -72.90 7.17 5.45
N SER A 156 -73.03 6.29 4.44
CA SER A 156 -72.07 5.22 4.18
C SER A 156 -70.67 5.78 3.87
N GLN A 157 -70.59 6.78 3.00
CA GLN A 157 -69.33 7.44 2.64
C GLN A 157 -68.68 8.13 3.84
N LEU A 158 -69.46 8.81 4.67
CA LEU A 158 -68.97 9.49 5.87
C LEU A 158 -68.38 8.50 6.88
N ASN A 159 -69.02 7.34 7.05
CA ASN A 159 -68.47 6.26 7.86
C ASN A 159 -67.17 5.69 7.28
N GLY A 160 -67.09 5.52 5.95
CA GLY A 160 -65.86 5.11 5.27
C GLY A 160 -64.70 6.09 5.47
N ILE A 161 -64.96 7.40 5.33
CA ILE A 161 -63.97 8.47 5.58
C ILE A 161 -63.52 8.46 7.03
N LYS A 162 -64.44 8.27 7.99
CA LYS A 162 -64.13 8.21 9.41
C LYS A 162 -63.15 7.08 9.75
N GLU A 163 -63.38 5.89 9.20
CA GLU A 163 -62.45 4.76 9.39
C GLU A 163 -61.10 5.02 8.72
N GLN A 164 -61.07 5.61 7.52
CA GLN A 164 -59.81 6.00 6.88
C GLN A 164 -59.01 6.99 7.71
N ILE A 165 -59.66 8.02 8.28
CA ILE A 165 -59.01 9.01 9.16
C ILE A 165 -58.42 8.32 10.40
N LYS A 166 -59.13 7.34 10.98
CA LYS A 166 -58.63 6.57 12.12
C LYS A 166 -57.36 5.80 11.76
N THR A 167 -57.36 5.09 10.63
CA THR A 167 -56.19 4.35 10.15
C THR A 167 -55.01 5.30 9.86
N HIS A 168 -55.25 6.42 9.19
CA HIS A 168 -54.20 7.41 8.91
C HIS A 168 -53.58 7.98 10.17
N LYS A 169 -54.39 8.20 11.23
CA LYS A 169 -53.89 8.65 12.52
C LYS A 169 -52.95 7.62 13.16
N GLU A 170 -53.33 6.35 13.15
CA GLU A 170 -52.48 5.28 13.67
C GLU A 170 -51.15 5.16 12.91
N ASP A 171 -51.17 5.35 11.59
CA ASP A 171 -49.96 5.29 10.77
C ASP A 171 -49.06 6.52 10.97
N ILE A 172 -49.63 7.71 11.19
CA ILE A 172 -48.88 8.92 11.59
C ILE A 172 -48.18 8.69 12.92
N ASP A 173 -48.87 8.12 13.91
CA ASP A 173 -48.29 7.85 15.23
C ASP A 173 -47.14 6.82 15.15
N LYS A 174 -47.31 5.76 14.35
CA LYS A 174 -46.23 4.80 14.06
C LYS A 174 -45.04 5.48 13.39
N ALA A 175 -45.27 6.25 12.33
CA ALA A 175 -44.21 6.96 11.60
C ALA A 175 -43.44 7.92 12.52
N LYS A 176 -44.14 8.63 13.40
CA LYS A 176 -43.52 9.50 14.40
C LYS A 176 -42.59 8.73 15.34
N SER A 177 -43.03 7.59 15.87
CA SER A 177 -42.20 6.76 16.76
C SER A 177 -40.93 6.22 16.08
N VAL A 178 -41.02 5.87 14.79
CA VAL A 178 -39.87 5.44 13.98
C VAL A 178 -38.88 6.57 13.80
N LEU A 179 -39.37 7.77 13.44
CA LEU A 179 -38.53 8.96 13.27
C LEU A 179 -37.84 9.36 14.57
N GLU A 180 -38.52 9.33 15.71
CA GLU A 180 -37.90 9.60 17.02
C GLU A 180 -36.77 8.61 17.34
N THR A 181 -36.98 7.32 17.05
CA THR A 181 -35.97 6.27 17.25
C THR A 181 -34.76 6.47 16.33
N GLN A 182 -34.99 6.75 15.06
CA GLN A 182 -33.93 7.02 14.09
C GLN A 182 -33.13 8.27 14.46
N ASN A 183 -33.82 9.35 14.87
CA ASN A 183 -33.16 10.59 15.26
C ASN A 183 -32.27 10.37 16.49
N LYS A 184 -32.73 9.61 17.50
CA LYS A 184 -31.93 9.26 18.67
C LYS A 184 -30.68 8.46 18.29
N SER A 185 -30.82 7.49 17.40
CA SER A 185 -29.68 6.72 16.86
C SER A 185 -28.69 7.61 16.11
N MET A 186 -29.17 8.56 15.31
CA MET A 186 -28.30 9.49 14.56
C MET A 186 -27.51 10.40 15.49
N VAL A 187 -28.17 10.97 16.51
CA VAL A 187 -27.49 11.79 17.53
C VAL A 187 -26.39 11.02 18.22
N GLN A 188 -26.66 9.78 18.65
CA GLN A 188 -25.64 8.93 19.29
C GLN A 188 -24.47 8.60 18.35
N SER A 189 -24.75 8.36 17.07
CA SER A 189 -23.71 8.14 16.07
C SER A 189 -22.85 9.39 15.86
N LEU A 190 -23.44 10.59 15.91
CA LEU A 190 -22.71 11.86 15.79
C LEU A 190 -21.81 12.10 17.00
N GLU A 191 -22.29 11.85 18.22
CA GLU A 191 -21.47 11.93 19.44
C GLU A 191 -20.26 11.00 19.38
N ASN A 192 -20.46 9.76 18.91
CA ASN A 192 -19.36 8.81 18.75
C ASN A 192 -18.32 9.29 17.72
N LEU A 193 -18.76 9.84 16.59
CA LEU A 193 -17.86 10.39 15.58
C LEU A 193 -17.09 11.62 16.11
N GLN A 194 -17.75 12.47 16.89
CA GLN A 194 -17.11 13.62 17.51
C GLN A 194 -16.00 13.19 18.48
N ASN A 195 -16.26 12.20 19.32
CA ASN A 195 -15.24 11.65 20.23
C ASN A 195 -14.06 11.02 19.48
N GLN A 196 -14.32 10.33 18.36
CA GLN A 196 -13.26 9.80 17.50
C GLN A 196 -12.41 10.91 16.86
N MET A 197 -13.05 12.00 16.43
CA MET A 197 -12.37 13.15 15.85
C MET A 197 -11.45 13.84 16.88
N GLU A 198 -11.93 14.04 18.11
CA GLU A 198 -11.14 14.61 19.20
C GLU A 198 -9.93 13.72 19.55
N HIS A 199 -10.11 12.40 19.58
CA HIS A 199 -9.00 11.46 19.77
C HIS A 199 -7.97 11.54 18.62
N MET A 200 -8.43 11.68 17.38
CA MET A 200 -7.55 11.84 16.21
C MET A 200 -6.77 13.16 16.26
N GLU A 201 -7.41 14.26 16.65
CA GLU A 201 -6.78 15.58 16.82
C GLU A 201 -5.68 15.56 17.88
N ASN A 202 -5.95 14.91 19.02
CA ASN A 202 -4.96 14.69 20.07
C ASN A 202 -3.76 13.88 19.58
N ASN A 203 -3.98 12.84 18.79
CA ASN A 203 -2.90 12.04 18.22
C ASN A 203 -2.11 12.81 17.16
N MET A 204 -2.77 13.62 16.34
CA MET A 204 -2.12 14.48 15.34
C MET A 204 -1.23 15.53 16.01
N THR A 205 -1.67 16.11 17.12
CA THR A 205 -0.87 17.05 17.92
C THR A 205 0.41 16.38 18.46
N LYS A 206 0.28 15.19 19.07
CA LYS A 206 1.44 14.41 19.55
C LYS A 206 2.40 14.04 18.41
N MET A 207 1.86 13.72 17.23
CA MET A 207 2.67 13.42 16.06
C MET A 207 3.44 14.66 15.58
N MET A 208 2.81 15.83 15.58
CA MET A 208 3.44 17.08 15.19
C MET A 208 4.59 17.48 16.12
N GLU A 209 4.46 17.22 17.42
CA GLU A 209 5.56 17.41 18.39
C GLU A 209 6.75 16.49 18.08
N LYS A 210 6.49 15.20 17.83
CA LYS A 210 7.55 14.24 17.44
C LYS A 210 8.23 14.63 16.13
N VAL A 211 7.48 15.14 15.16
CA VAL A 211 8.07 15.64 13.90
C VAL A 211 9.01 16.83 14.14
N LYS A 212 8.63 17.77 15.03
CA LYS A 212 9.52 18.88 15.42
C LYS A 212 10.78 18.38 16.12
N GLU A 213 10.68 17.37 16.97
CA GLU A 213 11.83 16.75 17.63
C GLU A 213 12.76 16.07 16.62
N VAL A 214 12.22 15.35 15.65
CA VAL A 214 13.03 14.75 14.57
C VAL A 214 13.72 15.84 13.73
N GLU A 215 13.03 16.95 13.45
CA GLU A 215 13.61 18.07 12.70
C GLU A 215 14.82 18.69 13.42
N THR A 216 14.76 18.82 14.75
CA THR A 216 15.91 19.34 15.52
C THR A 216 17.07 18.34 15.54
N GLN A 217 16.79 17.04 15.69
CA GLN A 217 17.82 16.00 15.64
C GLN A 217 18.52 15.95 14.27
N ILE A 218 17.78 16.09 13.16
CA ILE A 218 18.36 16.15 11.81
C ILE A 218 19.34 17.32 11.69
N LYS A 219 18.97 18.51 12.18
CA LYS A 219 19.85 19.69 12.17
C LYS A 219 21.14 19.46 12.98
N THR A 220 21.06 18.75 14.10
CA THR A 220 22.25 18.38 14.88
C THR A 220 23.16 17.42 14.11
N VAL A 221 22.58 16.38 13.51
CA VAL A 221 23.32 15.39 12.71
C VAL A 221 23.99 16.05 11.50
N GLU A 222 23.30 16.97 10.82
CA GLU A 222 23.85 17.71 9.67
C GLU A 222 25.07 18.56 10.06
N ASN A 223 25.03 19.21 11.22
CA ASN A 223 26.17 19.96 11.75
C ASN A 223 27.36 19.03 12.08
N ASP A 224 27.11 17.88 12.69
CA ASP A 224 28.17 16.93 13.03
C ASP A 224 28.76 16.24 11.79
N ALA A 225 27.94 15.97 10.78
CA ALA A 225 28.40 15.49 9.48
C ALA A 225 29.32 16.53 8.81
N THR A 226 28.95 17.81 8.83
CA THR A 226 29.77 18.91 8.28
C THR A 226 31.14 18.97 8.97
N LYS A 227 31.20 18.93 10.30
CA LYS A 227 32.48 18.88 11.05
C LYS A 227 33.30 17.63 10.74
N THR A 228 32.65 16.51 10.48
CA THR A 228 33.33 15.26 10.13
C THR A 228 33.95 15.35 8.74
N ILE A 229 33.25 15.96 7.77
CA ILE A 229 33.76 16.22 6.42
C ILE A 229 35.02 17.09 6.49
N GLU A 230 35.02 18.15 7.29
CA GLU A 230 36.21 19.01 7.47
C GLU A 230 37.41 18.23 8.05
N LYS A 231 37.18 17.35 9.02
CA LYS A 231 38.22 16.49 9.58
C LYS A 231 38.78 15.51 8.55
N VAL A 232 37.91 14.90 7.74
CA VAL A 232 38.33 13.97 6.68
C VAL A 232 39.18 14.69 5.63
N GLN A 233 38.80 15.89 5.21
CA GLN A 233 39.61 16.70 4.29
C GLN A 233 41.01 17.00 4.87
N LYS A 234 41.09 17.31 6.17
CA LYS A 234 42.38 17.51 6.85
C LYS A 234 43.24 16.25 6.82
N VAL A 235 42.64 15.08 7.08
CA VAL A 235 43.35 13.78 7.01
C VAL A 235 43.82 13.48 5.59
N GLU A 236 43.01 13.78 4.57
CA GLU A 236 43.40 13.60 3.17
C GLU A 236 44.64 14.42 2.80
N ILE A 237 44.70 15.69 3.23
CA ILE A 237 45.88 16.55 3.02
C ILE A 237 47.12 15.97 3.72
N GLN A 238 46.96 15.49 4.95
CA GLN A 238 48.05 14.84 5.69
C GLN A 238 48.53 13.56 4.99
N MET A 239 47.62 12.76 4.45
CA MET A 239 47.94 11.53 3.73
C MET A 239 48.72 11.83 2.43
N LYS A 240 48.31 12.84 1.65
CA LYS A 240 49.08 13.30 0.47
C LYS A 240 50.49 13.77 0.83
N THR A 241 50.63 14.46 1.97
CA THR A 241 51.95 14.90 2.46
C THR A 241 52.83 13.71 2.85
N LEU A 242 52.24 12.72 3.53
CA LEU A 242 52.93 11.49 3.92
C LEU A 242 53.36 10.69 2.70
N GLU A 243 52.50 10.54 1.70
CA GLU A 243 52.78 9.86 0.44
C GLU A 243 54.00 10.47 -0.27
N SER A 244 54.03 11.81 -0.39
CA SER A 244 55.20 12.52 -0.92
C SER A 244 56.48 12.33 -0.08
N GLY A 245 56.35 12.19 1.24
CA GLY A 245 57.49 11.85 2.10
C GLY A 245 58.00 10.42 1.89
N MET A 246 57.09 9.47 1.67
CA MET A 246 57.42 8.08 1.39
C MET A 246 58.11 7.92 0.02
N THR A 247 57.64 8.61 -1.02
CA THR A 247 58.29 8.55 -2.35
C THR A 247 59.73 9.05 -2.30
N LYS A 248 59.99 10.18 -1.63
CA LYS A 248 61.35 10.69 -1.40
C LYS A 248 62.23 9.74 -0.59
N THR A 249 61.64 9.04 0.37
CA THR A 249 62.37 8.03 1.17
C THR A 249 62.71 6.82 0.32
N ASN A 250 61.80 6.39 -0.56
CA ASN A 250 62.04 5.30 -1.50
C ASN A 250 63.18 5.63 -2.47
N GLU A 251 63.18 6.83 -3.06
CA GLU A 251 64.28 7.31 -3.92
C GLU A 251 65.63 7.28 -3.18
N ARG A 252 65.66 7.64 -1.88
CA ARG A 252 66.88 7.56 -1.07
C ARG A 252 67.31 6.11 -0.80
N VAL A 253 66.36 5.21 -0.56
CA VAL A 253 66.66 3.78 -0.35
C VAL A 253 67.23 3.15 -1.62
N GLU A 254 66.65 3.45 -2.79
CA GLU A 254 67.21 3.03 -4.09
C GLU A 254 68.64 3.55 -4.27
N GLY A 255 68.89 4.83 -3.98
CA GLY A 255 70.25 5.38 -4.05
C GLY A 255 71.25 4.74 -3.08
N VAL A 256 70.80 4.27 -1.91
CA VAL A 256 71.65 3.51 -0.97
C VAL A 256 71.90 2.09 -1.49
N ASP A 257 70.89 1.44 -2.07
CA ASP A 257 71.03 0.11 -2.68
C ASP A 257 72.05 0.13 -3.84
N ASP A 258 71.97 1.17 -4.68
CA ASP A 258 72.96 1.42 -5.74
C ASP A 258 74.38 1.58 -5.18
N GLN A 259 74.55 2.37 -4.11
CA GLN A 259 75.85 2.52 -3.44
C GLN A 259 76.35 1.20 -2.84
N LEU A 260 75.47 0.42 -2.22
CA LEU A 260 75.81 -0.87 -1.63
C LEU A 260 76.26 -1.86 -2.71
N ASN A 261 75.62 -1.84 -3.88
CA ASN A 261 75.96 -2.70 -5.01
C ASN A 261 77.36 -2.37 -5.57
N VAL A 262 77.71 -1.07 -5.63
CA VAL A 262 79.08 -0.64 -5.98
C VAL A 262 80.11 -1.19 -4.98
N PHE A 263 79.85 -1.03 -3.67
CA PHE A 263 80.73 -1.60 -2.63
C PHE A 263 80.83 -3.12 -2.73
N TYR A 264 79.76 -3.82 -3.09
CA TYR A 264 79.76 -5.28 -3.22
C TYR A 264 80.63 -5.74 -4.40
N GLU A 265 80.57 -5.05 -5.54
CA GLU A 265 81.46 -5.35 -6.68
C GLU A 265 82.92 -5.00 -6.36
N GLU A 266 83.21 -3.89 -5.66
CA GLU A 266 84.57 -3.58 -5.18
C GLU A 266 85.09 -4.64 -4.20
N LEU A 267 84.27 -5.09 -3.25
CA LEU A 267 84.63 -6.15 -2.31
C LEU A 267 84.86 -7.47 -3.04
N LYS A 268 84.06 -7.78 -4.06
CA LYS A 268 84.22 -8.98 -4.88
C LYS A 268 85.54 -8.94 -5.65
N GLU A 269 85.90 -7.82 -6.26
CA GLU A 269 87.21 -7.65 -6.91
C GLU A 269 88.37 -7.82 -5.90
N ASN A 270 88.29 -7.16 -4.74
CA ASN A 270 89.28 -7.30 -3.68
C ASN A 270 89.34 -8.73 -3.12
N SER A 271 88.19 -9.42 -3.01
CA SER A 271 88.10 -10.80 -2.52
C SER A 271 88.78 -11.77 -3.48
N ILE A 272 88.68 -11.56 -4.79
CA ILE A 272 89.39 -12.36 -5.80
C ILE A 272 90.91 -12.21 -5.60
N TYR A 273 91.38 -11.00 -5.33
CA TYR A 273 92.81 -10.75 -5.06
C TYR A 273 93.28 -11.42 -3.77
N ILE A 274 92.49 -11.32 -2.70
CA ILE A 274 92.78 -11.97 -1.40
C ILE A 274 92.79 -13.50 -1.56
N VAL A 275 91.77 -14.07 -2.21
CA VAL A 275 91.71 -15.51 -2.48
C VAL A 275 92.89 -15.95 -3.35
N GLY A 276 93.28 -15.16 -4.35
CA GLY A 276 94.48 -15.40 -5.16
C GLY A 276 95.77 -15.40 -4.33
N CYS A 277 95.94 -14.43 -3.43
CA CYS A 277 97.06 -14.37 -2.48
C CYS A 277 97.06 -15.57 -1.53
N PHE A 278 95.91 -15.95 -0.97
CA PHE A 278 95.80 -17.13 -0.12
C PHE A 278 96.09 -18.41 -0.91
N LEU A 279 95.62 -18.53 -2.15
CA LEU A 279 95.92 -19.68 -3.01
C LEU A 279 97.43 -19.75 -3.29
N ALA A 280 98.08 -18.63 -3.56
CA ALA A 280 99.54 -18.55 -3.72
C ALA A 280 100.28 -18.95 -2.44
N ILE A 281 99.83 -18.48 -1.28
CA ILE A 281 100.38 -18.88 0.03
C ILE A 281 100.15 -20.38 0.27
N VAL A 282 98.96 -20.91 -0.01
CA VAL A 282 98.65 -22.34 0.11
C VAL A 282 99.49 -23.16 -0.87
N ILE A 283 99.71 -22.70 -2.11
CA ILE A 283 100.64 -23.34 -3.05
C ILE A 283 102.08 -23.29 -2.49
N CYS A 284 102.52 -22.17 -1.91
CA CYS A 284 103.81 -22.08 -1.22
C CYS A 284 103.91 -23.02 -0.01
N ILE A 285 102.82 -23.18 0.76
CA ILE A 285 102.73 -24.11 1.89
C ILE A 285 102.64 -25.56 1.41
N ILE A 286 102.00 -25.86 0.28
CA ILE A 286 101.92 -27.21 -0.30
C ILE A 286 103.27 -27.60 -0.92
N VAL A 287 103.95 -26.68 -1.63
CA VAL A 287 105.29 -26.89 -2.20
C VAL A 287 106.36 -26.95 -1.11
N GLY A 288 106.26 -26.13 -0.05
CA GLY A 288 107.16 -26.16 1.11
C GLY A 288 106.81 -27.20 2.19
N GLY A 289 105.59 -27.70 2.20
CA GLY A 289 105.02 -28.56 3.23
C GLY A 289 104.64 -29.96 2.73
N HIS A 290 105.13 -30.38 1.56
CA HIS A 290 104.97 -31.75 1.07
C HIS A 290 105.85 -32.79 1.81
N THR A 291 106.31 -32.46 3.02
CA THR A 291 107.07 -33.34 3.92
C THR A 291 106.31 -33.78 5.18
N LEU A 292 104.98 -33.56 5.32
CA LEU A 292 104.27 -34.16 6.47
C LEU A 292 102.73 -34.27 6.35
N LEU A 293 102.28 -35.51 6.08
CA LEU A 293 101.09 -36.20 6.62
C LEU A 293 99.67 -35.57 6.55
N ALA A 294 98.87 -36.14 5.62
CA ALA A 294 97.59 -36.86 5.78
C ALA A 294 96.52 -36.48 6.85
N SER A 295 95.26 -36.35 6.36
CA SER A 295 94.02 -37.08 6.79
C SER A 295 92.82 -36.30 7.39
N ARG A 296 91.62 -36.57 6.80
CA ARG A 296 90.20 -36.55 7.32
C ARG A 296 89.57 -35.18 7.71
N SER A 297 88.26 -34.89 7.63
CA SER A 297 87.00 -35.60 7.31
C SER A 297 85.82 -34.60 7.15
N ASN A 298 84.81 -34.93 6.33
CA ASN A 298 83.40 -34.41 6.27
C ASN A 298 82.69 -34.47 7.66
N PRO A 299 81.55 -33.77 7.99
CA PRO A 299 80.25 -33.87 7.25
C PRO A 299 79.11 -32.79 7.44
N LYS A 300 78.10 -32.83 6.53
CA LYS A 300 76.60 -32.86 6.70
C LYS A 300 75.70 -31.69 7.18
N ASN A 301 74.47 -31.72 6.59
CA ASN A 301 73.10 -31.29 7.02
C ASN A 301 72.56 -30.01 6.33
N LYS A 302 71.26 -29.78 6.00
CA LYS A 302 69.94 -30.46 6.08
C LYS A 302 68.95 -29.56 5.26
N ILE A 303 68.14 -30.07 4.31
CA ILE A 303 66.69 -30.36 4.41
C ILE A 303 65.69 -29.16 4.20
N THR A 304 64.81 -29.31 3.17
CA THR A 304 63.40 -28.83 2.94
C THR A 304 63.07 -27.34 2.89
N GLY A 305 62.04 -26.83 2.18
CA GLY A 305 60.91 -27.36 1.40
C GLY A 305 60.15 -26.16 0.76
N LEU A 306 59.71 -26.24 -0.50
CA LEU A 306 58.32 -26.44 -0.97
C LEU A 306 57.18 -25.95 -0.03
N VAL A 307 56.31 -25.06 -0.56
CA VAL A 307 54.83 -24.91 -0.43
C VAL A 307 54.48 -23.43 -0.62
N HIS A 308 53.92 -23.01 -1.75
CA HIS A 308 52.51 -23.03 -2.19
C HIS A 308 51.64 -21.88 -1.65
N GLY A 309 50.94 -21.25 -2.59
CA GLY A 309 50.22 -19.98 -2.46
C GLY A 309 49.02 -20.00 -1.52
N THR A 310 48.79 -18.85 -0.90
CA THR A 310 47.65 -18.59 -0.04
C THR A 310 46.66 -17.71 -0.78
N GLY A 311 45.70 -18.36 -1.44
CA GLY A 311 44.60 -17.71 -2.15
C GLY A 311 43.32 -18.52 -2.04
N ALA A 312 42.97 -19.00 -0.84
CA ALA A 312 41.76 -19.80 -0.65
C ALA A 312 41.24 -19.82 0.81
N HIS A 313 41.37 -18.73 1.57
CA HIS A 313 41.06 -18.77 3.01
C HIS A 313 39.56 -18.60 3.37
N ARG A 314 38.67 -18.38 2.38
CA ARG A 314 37.22 -18.21 2.62
C ARG A 314 36.39 -19.50 2.43
N SER A 315 36.94 -20.53 1.79
CA SER A 315 36.21 -21.76 1.45
C SER A 315 36.25 -22.82 2.57
N MET A 316 37.34 -22.91 3.34
CA MET A 316 37.49 -23.98 4.33
C MET A 316 36.52 -23.88 5.52
N HIS A 317 36.21 -22.67 6.00
CA HIS A 317 35.39 -22.52 7.21
C HIS A 317 33.91 -22.91 7.00
N ASN A 318 33.37 -22.67 5.80
CA ASN A 318 31.98 -23.00 5.49
C ASN A 318 31.78 -24.52 5.36
N SER A 319 32.81 -25.24 4.88
CA SER A 319 32.75 -26.69 4.72
C SER A 319 32.56 -27.43 6.06
N ALA A 320 33.24 -26.98 7.12
CA ALA A 320 33.16 -27.58 8.45
C ALA A 320 31.75 -27.41 9.08
N ILE A 321 31.11 -26.27 8.84
CA ILE A 321 29.75 -26.00 9.34
C ILE A 321 28.73 -26.92 8.66
N ILE A 322 28.82 -27.03 7.33
CA ILE A 322 27.93 -27.91 6.55
C ILE A 322 28.12 -29.38 6.96
N GLU A 323 29.36 -29.80 7.20
CA GLU A 323 29.64 -31.17 7.66
C GLU A 323 29.07 -31.44 9.05
N ASN A 324 29.21 -30.49 9.99
CA ASN A 324 28.60 -30.60 11.31
C ASN A 324 27.08 -30.72 11.24
N LEU A 325 26.42 -29.94 10.38
CA LEU A 325 24.98 -30.04 10.14
C LEU A 325 24.59 -31.40 9.56
N ARG A 326 25.36 -31.92 8.59
CA ARG A 326 25.13 -33.24 8.02
C ARG A 326 25.21 -34.35 9.06
N ARG A 327 26.11 -34.23 10.04
CA ARG A 327 26.24 -35.19 11.15
C ARG A 327 25.04 -35.16 12.11
N LYS A 328 24.32 -34.04 12.23
CA LYS A 328 23.08 -33.98 13.05
C LYS A 328 21.95 -34.84 12.47
N GLY A 329 21.98 -35.11 11.17
CA GLY A 329 20.92 -35.86 10.47
C GLY A 329 19.64 -35.05 10.27
N LEU A 330 18.78 -35.53 9.38
CA LEU A 330 17.48 -34.90 9.10
C LEU A 330 16.44 -35.38 10.12
N LYS A 331 15.87 -34.45 10.89
CA LYS A 331 14.84 -34.73 11.89
C LYS A 331 13.43 -34.60 11.31
N ASN A 332 12.49 -35.37 11.86
CA ASN A 332 11.07 -35.18 11.60
C ASN A 332 10.56 -33.99 12.41
N GLY A 333 10.10 -32.95 11.73
CA GLY A 333 9.61 -31.72 12.35
C GLY A 333 9.71 -30.55 11.39
N MET A 334 9.67 -29.35 11.94
CA MET A 334 9.73 -28.10 11.19
C MET A 334 10.64 -27.08 11.87
N SER A 335 11.48 -26.42 11.07
CA SER A 335 12.26 -25.25 11.49
C SER A 335 11.78 -23.98 10.82
N ILE A 336 11.83 -22.87 11.56
CA ILE A 336 11.64 -21.52 11.02
C ILE A 336 12.97 -20.80 11.05
N ILE A 337 13.35 -20.27 9.89
CA ILE A 337 14.56 -19.46 9.71
C ILE A 337 14.14 -18.05 9.33
N TYR A 338 14.73 -17.07 10.01
CA TYR A 338 14.51 -15.65 9.75
C TYR A 338 15.81 -14.87 9.94
N PHE A 339 15.89 -13.69 9.32
CA PHE A 339 17.10 -12.86 9.29
C PHE A 339 16.95 -11.57 10.10
N ASP A 340 15.73 -11.27 10.55
CA ASP A 340 15.40 -10.11 11.38
C ASP A 340 14.52 -10.58 12.55
N SER A 341 14.97 -10.31 13.78
CA SER A 341 14.26 -10.70 14.99
C SER A 341 12.96 -9.93 15.23
N SER A 342 12.78 -8.77 14.60
CA SER A 342 11.65 -7.87 14.86
C SER A 342 10.29 -8.46 14.47
N ALA A 343 10.26 -9.45 13.57
CA ALA A 343 9.03 -10.09 13.09
C ALA A 343 8.90 -11.57 13.52
N LYS A 344 9.65 -12.03 14.53
CA LYS A 344 9.57 -13.42 15.01
C LYS A 344 8.14 -13.85 15.34
N ASP A 345 7.42 -13.02 16.10
CA ASP A 345 6.05 -13.31 16.54
C ASP A 345 5.09 -13.37 15.35
N PHE A 346 5.32 -12.53 14.33
CA PHE A 346 4.55 -12.54 13.10
C PHE A 346 4.73 -13.87 12.34
N TYR A 347 5.95 -14.39 12.21
CA TYR A 347 6.20 -15.67 11.53
C TYR A 347 5.55 -16.85 12.25
N HIS A 348 5.64 -16.85 13.59
CA HIS A 348 4.98 -17.86 14.42
C HIS A 348 3.46 -17.82 14.21
N MET A 349 2.85 -16.63 14.35
CA MET A 349 1.40 -16.45 14.15
C MET A 349 0.95 -16.95 12.77
N VAL A 350 1.63 -16.53 11.70
CA VAL A 350 1.27 -16.90 10.32
C VAL A 350 1.31 -18.41 10.08
N LEU A 351 2.30 -19.12 10.64
CA LEU A 351 2.37 -20.57 10.48
C LEU A 351 1.35 -21.32 11.34
N MET A 352 1.04 -20.82 12.54
CA MET A 352 0.03 -21.42 13.41
C MET A 352 -1.40 -21.30 12.86
N GLU A 353 -1.67 -20.36 11.94
CA GLU A 353 -2.97 -20.32 11.24
C GLU A 353 -3.24 -21.57 10.38
N VAL A 354 -2.18 -22.30 9.99
CA VAL A 354 -2.31 -23.54 9.23
C VAL A 354 -2.36 -24.72 10.20
N GLN A 355 -3.57 -25.16 10.57
CA GLN A 355 -3.83 -26.22 11.56
C GLN A 355 -2.97 -27.49 11.41
N VAL A 356 -2.55 -27.87 10.20
CA VAL A 356 -1.69 -29.05 10.01
C VAL A 356 -0.35 -28.92 10.75
N PHE A 357 0.15 -27.69 10.88
CA PHE A 357 1.41 -27.39 11.56
C PHE A 357 1.28 -27.33 13.08
N GLU A 358 0.07 -27.23 13.66
CA GLU A 358 -0.12 -27.37 15.11
C GLU A 358 0.26 -28.77 15.61
N SER A 359 0.08 -29.78 14.75
CA SER A 359 0.41 -31.18 15.07
C SER A 359 1.88 -31.54 14.81
N LEU A 360 2.58 -30.72 14.02
CA LEU A 360 4.00 -30.88 13.76
C LEU A 360 4.77 -30.20 14.89
N LYS A 361 5.78 -30.90 15.43
CA LYS A 361 6.65 -30.30 16.42
C LYS A 361 7.41 -29.13 15.78
N MET A 362 7.06 -27.91 16.18
CA MET A 362 7.87 -26.72 15.95
C MET A 362 8.98 -26.72 16.99
N ASP A 363 10.12 -27.31 16.60
CA ASP A 363 11.21 -27.53 17.54
C ASP A 363 12.27 -26.42 17.47
N ASP A 364 12.29 -25.59 16.41
CA ASP A 364 13.41 -24.65 16.21
C ASP A 364 13.03 -23.33 15.50
N PHE A 365 13.40 -22.21 16.14
CA PHE A 365 13.30 -20.84 15.63
C PHE A 365 14.72 -20.27 15.54
N CYS A 366 15.27 -20.20 14.33
CA CYS A 366 16.65 -19.81 14.12
C CYS A 366 16.73 -18.40 13.52
N LEU A 367 17.28 -17.47 14.29
CA LEU A 367 17.74 -16.19 13.77
C LEU A 367 19.10 -16.38 13.10
N ILE A 368 19.23 -16.02 11.83
CA ILE A 368 20.49 -16.10 11.08
C ILE A 368 20.94 -14.68 10.71
N GLN A 369 21.96 -14.18 11.39
CA GLN A 369 22.63 -12.91 11.13
C GLN A 369 24.00 -13.11 10.46
N SER A 370 24.58 -14.30 10.62
CA SER A 370 25.85 -14.70 10.04
C SER A 370 25.82 -16.15 9.58
N PHE A 371 26.72 -16.53 8.68
CA PHE A 371 26.84 -17.93 8.25
C PHE A 371 27.22 -18.88 9.41
N ASN A 372 27.84 -18.36 10.48
CA ASN A 372 28.19 -19.17 11.65
C ASN A 372 26.98 -19.61 12.46
N ASP A 373 25.87 -18.87 12.41
CA ASP A 373 24.65 -19.16 13.16
C ASP A 373 23.99 -20.44 12.64
N LEU A 374 24.32 -20.87 11.41
CA LEU A 374 23.91 -22.16 10.86
C LEU A 374 24.41 -23.35 11.69
N LYS A 375 25.46 -23.20 12.51
CA LYS A 375 25.93 -24.29 13.39
C LYS A 375 24.85 -24.76 14.36
N ASP A 376 23.98 -23.85 14.78
CA ASP A 376 22.99 -24.11 15.81
C ASP A 376 21.67 -24.64 15.23
N VAL A 377 21.41 -24.38 13.95
CA VAL A 377 20.22 -24.87 13.24
C VAL A 377 20.12 -26.40 13.31
N GLU A 378 18.93 -26.90 13.64
CA GLU A 378 18.60 -28.31 13.49
C GLU A 378 17.97 -28.61 12.12
N PRO A 379 18.56 -29.49 11.29
CA PRO A 379 18.00 -29.82 9.99
C PRO A 379 16.69 -30.61 10.15
N HIS A 380 15.57 -29.98 9.82
CA HIS A 380 14.25 -30.62 9.82
C HIS A 380 13.76 -30.92 8.40
N LYS A 381 12.85 -31.89 8.27
CA LYS A 381 12.22 -32.25 7.00
C LYS A 381 11.59 -31.04 6.31
N PHE A 382 10.87 -30.20 7.07
CA PHE A 382 10.30 -28.95 6.58
C PHE A 382 11.07 -27.75 7.13
N VAL A 383 11.47 -26.84 6.26
CA VAL A 383 12.15 -25.60 6.68
C VAL A 383 11.49 -24.41 6.02
N PHE A 384 11.00 -23.46 6.83
CA PHE A 384 10.41 -22.23 6.34
C PHE A 384 11.39 -21.07 6.53
N ILE A 385 11.83 -20.49 5.41
CA ILE A 385 12.70 -19.33 5.37
C ILE A 385 11.84 -18.09 5.14
N PHE A 386 11.70 -17.28 6.17
CA PHE A 386 10.97 -16.02 6.14
C PHE A 386 11.89 -14.87 5.73
N VAL A 387 11.43 -14.12 4.73
CA VAL A 387 12.15 -12.96 4.21
C VAL A 387 11.23 -11.75 4.24
N GLU A 388 11.65 -10.68 4.90
CA GLU A 388 10.88 -9.44 4.99
C GLU A 388 10.86 -8.65 3.69
N PHE A 389 9.76 -7.91 3.52
CA PHE A 389 9.61 -6.93 2.46
C PHE A 389 10.79 -5.95 2.44
N ASN A 390 11.27 -5.66 1.24
CA ASN A 390 12.21 -4.57 0.98
C ASN A 390 11.87 -3.88 -0.35
N ASP A 391 12.24 -2.60 -0.45
CA ASP A 391 11.90 -1.76 -1.61
C ASP A 391 12.50 -2.28 -2.94
N ARG A 392 13.55 -3.10 -2.84
CA ARG A 392 14.24 -3.68 -4.00
C ARG A 392 13.65 -5.03 -4.44
N ASN A 393 12.66 -5.57 -3.72
CA ASN A 393 12.06 -6.89 -3.96
C ASN A 393 13.09 -8.04 -4.07
N ILE A 394 14.17 -7.95 -3.29
CA ILE A 394 15.21 -8.97 -3.22
C ILE A 394 14.77 -10.01 -2.19
N ILE A 395 14.45 -11.22 -2.68
CA ILE A 395 14.05 -12.36 -1.82
C ILE A 395 15.30 -13.13 -1.38
N LEU A 396 16.09 -13.59 -2.35
CA LEU A 396 17.43 -14.15 -2.16
C LEU A 396 18.41 -13.32 -2.99
N GLU A 397 19.59 -13.05 -2.45
CA GLU A 397 20.63 -12.29 -3.13
C GLU A 397 21.28 -13.10 -4.27
N ASN A 398 21.48 -12.45 -5.41
CA ASN A 398 22.30 -12.95 -6.50
C ASN A 398 23.77 -12.63 -6.22
N GLU A 399 24.61 -13.67 -6.22
CA GLU A 399 26.04 -13.62 -5.92
C GLU A 399 26.81 -12.59 -6.76
N ASN A 400 26.30 -12.26 -7.96
CA ASN A 400 26.97 -11.36 -8.90
C ASN A 400 26.47 -9.91 -8.85
N LEU A 401 25.33 -9.63 -8.20
CA LEU A 401 24.65 -8.33 -8.28
C LEU A 401 24.48 -7.65 -6.93
N GLU A 402 24.26 -8.41 -5.87
CA GLU A 402 24.04 -7.88 -4.52
C GLU A 402 25.28 -8.07 -3.64
N ILE A 403 25.45 -7.15 -2.69
CA ILE A 403 26.52 -7.24 -1.69
C ILE A 403 26.05 -8.16 -0.58
N GLY A 404 26.73 -9.30 -0.44
CA GLY A 404 26.37 -10.36 0.50
C GLY A 404 25.32 -11.31 -0.07
N ASP A 405 25.31 -12.55 0.42
CA ASP A 405 24.47 -13.64 -0.10
C ASP A 405 23.98 -14.59 0.99
N LEU A 406 23.85 -14.10 2.22
CA LEU A 406 23.54 -14.90 3.40
C LEU A 406 22.24 -15.71 3.25
N ARG A 407 21.17 -15.11 2.71
CA ARG A 407 19.87 -15.81 2.55
C ARG A 407 20.00 -16.91 1.49
N ASN A 408 20.66 -16.60 0.38
CA ASN A 408 20.91 -17.56 -0.69
C ASN A 408 21.80 -18.72 -0.23
N GLN A 409 22.91 -18.45 0.47
CA GLN A 409 23.80 -19.48 1.01
C GLN A 409 23.08 -20.36 2.03
N THR A 410 22.33 -19.77 2.97
CA THR A 410 21.52 -20.50 3.95
C THR A 410 20.55 -21.46 3.25
N THR A 411 19.82 -20.96 2.25
CA THR A 411 18.88 -21.75 1.46
C THR A 411 19.57 -22.92 0.76
N LYS A 412 20.72 -22.68 0.11
CA LYS A 412 21.49 -23.73 -0.59
C LYS A 412 21.99 -24.82 0.37
N VAL A 413 22.48 -24.43 1.55
CA VAL A 413 22.94 -25.37 2.57
C VAL A 413 21.80 -26.30 2.99
N LEU A 414 20.64 -25.75 3.33
CA LEU A 414 19.49 -26.55 3.79
C LEU A 414 18.98 -27.49 2.70
N ILE A 415 18.91 -27.04 1.45
CA ILE A 415 18.58 -27.90 0.30
C ILE A 415 19.61 -29.03 0.17
N SER A 416 20.90 -28.74 0.35
CA SER A 416 21.97 -29.75 0.27
C SER A 416 21.95 -30.79 1.40
N LEU A 417 21.30 -30.46 2.52
CA LEU A 417 21.06 -31.36 3.65
C LEU A 417 19.82 -32.25 3.43
N GLY A 418 19.07 -32.05 2.34
CA GLY A 418 17.87 -32.81 2.03
C GLY A 418 16.58 -32.26 2.66
N CYS A 419 16.62 -31.03 3.21
CA CYS A 419 15.43 -30.37 3.73
C CYS A 419 14.47 -29.97 2.59
N ASP A 420 13.16 -30.04 2.84
CA ASP A 420 12.13 -29.45 1.97
C ASP A 420 11.93 -27.98 2.37
N VAL A 421 12.58 -27.09 1.62
CA VAL A 421 12.70 -25.67 1.97
C VAL A 421 11.60 -24.86 1.29
N PHE A 422 10.80 -24.16 2.09
CA PHE A 422 9.83 -23.16 1.66
C PHE A 422 10.40 -21.76 1.88
N VAL A 423 10.37 -20.91 0.86
CA VAL A 423 10.75 -19.49 0.97
C VAL A 423 9.49 -18.64 0.96
N VAL A 424 9.29 -17.86 2.02
CA VAL A 424 8.09 -17.04 2.22
C VAL A 424 8.50 -15.56 2.27
N TYR A 425 8.08 -14.79 1.27
CA TYR A 425 8.29 -13.33 1.22
C TYR A 425 7.13 -12.60 1.90
N CYS A 426 7.40 -11.87 2.97
CA CYS A 426 6.40 -11.36 3.88
C CYS A 426 6.15 -9.86 3.76
N LYS A 427 5.00 -9.40 4.26
CA LYS A 427 4.58 -7.99 4.23
C LYS A 427 4.53 -7.41 2.81
N ASP A 428 4.39 -8.27 1.79
CA ASP A 428 4.21 -7.82 0.41
C ASP A 428 2.76 -7.41 0.18
N LYS A 429 2.53 -6.10 0.06
CA LYS A 429 1.20 -5.53 -0.19
C LYS A 429 0.53 -6.10 -1.45
N GLY A 430 1.32 -6.47 -2.47
CA GLY A 430 0.77 -7.07 -3.70
C GLY A 430 0.31 -8.52 -3.52
N SER A 431 0.57 -9.12 -2.35
CA SER A 431 0.09 -10.45 -1.98
C SER A 431 -1.24 -10.44 -1.23
N ARG A 432 -1.90 -9.27 -1.05
CA ARG A 432 -3.26 -9.21 -0.47
C ARG A 432 -4.29 -9.87 -1.38
N ASP A 433 -4.19 -9.60 -2.67
CA ASP A 433 -5.13 -10.02 -3.70
C ASP A 433 -4.41 -10.88 -4.74
N LEU A 434 -3.91 -12.05 -4.30
CA LEU A 434 -3.21 -12.97 -5.20
C LEU A 434 -4.16 -13.47 -6.32
N PRO A 435 -3.68 -13.61 -7.56
CA PRO A 435 -4.45 -14.26 -8.61
C PRO A 435 -4.86 -15.68 -8.18
N PRO A 436 -6.01 -16.18 -8.66
CA PRO A 436 -6.42 -17.56 -8.40
C PRO A 436 -5.31 -18.55 -8.77
N ASN A 437 -5.09 -19.54 -7.90
CA ASN A 437 -4.05 -20.56 -8.05
C ASN A 437 -2.60 -20.06 -8.05
N SER A 438 -2.34 -18.80 -7.69
CA SER A 438 -0.99 -18.29 -7.52
C SER A 438 -0.51 -18.47 -6.08
N LEU A 439 0.76 -18.86 -5.92
CA LEU A 439 1.41 -18.94 -4.61
C LEU A 439 2.18 -17.67 -4.25
N TYR A 440 2.40 -16.77 -5.20
CA TYR A 440 3.12 -15.53 -4.96
C TYR A 440 2.64 -14.42 -5.91
N ASN A 441 3.00 -13.18 -5.57
CA ASN A 441 2.68 -11.99 -6.36
C ASN A 441 3.48 -12.00 -7.67
N THR A 442 2.78 -11.96 -8.80
CA THR A 442 3.36 -12.04 -10.15
C THR A 442 4.31 -10.89 -10.48
N ARG A 443 4.28 -9.80 -9.70
CA ARG A 443 5.23 -8.69 -9.84
C ARG A 443 6.63 -9.03 -9.34
N LEU A 444 6.80 -10.12 -8.58
CA LEU A 444 8.10 -10.60 -8.06
C LEU A 444 8.89 -11.34 -9.14
N THR A 445 9.28 -10.62 -10.20
CA THR A 445 10.01 -11.18 -11.36
C THR A 445 11.38 -11.79 -11.01
N SER A 446 11.92 -11.49 -9.84
CA SER A 446 13.15 -12.10 -9.31
C SER A 446 13.02 -13.61 -9.11
N ILE A 447 11.82 -14.13 -8.86
CA ILE A 447 11.56 -15.57 -8.68
C ILE A 447 11.87 -16.36 -9.94
N GLU A 448 11.60 -15.80 -11.12
CA GLU A 448 11.85 -16.46 -12.41
C GLU A 448 13.30 -16.35 -12.86
N LYS A 449 14.01 -15.31 -12.39
CA LYS A 449 15.38 -15.00 -12.80
C LYS A 449 16.43 -15.62 -11.88
N HIS A 450 16.14 -15.74 -10.58
CA HIS A 450 17.10 -16.24 -9.60
C HIS A 450 17.13 -17.78 -9.60
N PRO A 451 18.28 -18.44 -9.82
CA PRO A 451 18.34 -19.89 -10.04
C PRO A 451 17.72 -20.74 -8.92
N VAL A 452 17.99 -20.40 -7.65
CA VAL A 452 17.44 -21.13 -6.50
C VAL A 452 15.94 -20.92 -6.35
N LEU A 453 15.46 -19.68 -6.42
CA LEU A 453 14.02 -19.38 -6.36
C LEU A 453 13.27 -20.03 -7.52
N PHE A 454 13.83 -20.04 -8.73
CA PHE A 454 13.23 -20.67 -9.89
C PHE A 454 13.11 -22.20 -9.71
N ALA A 455 14.13 -22.84 -9.13
CA ALA A 455 14.07 -24.27 -8.83
C ALA A 455 13.03 -24.59 -7.74
N LEU A 456 12.93 -23.75 -6.71
CA LEU A 456 11.94 -23.87 -5.64
C LEU A 456 10.52 -23.58 -6.14
N SER A 457 10.34 -22.60 -7.03
CA SER A 457 9.03 -22.23 -7.56
C SER A 457 8.44 -23.33 -8.44
N LYS A 458 9.28 -24.03 -9.23
CA LYS A 458 8.87 -25.26 -9.95
C LYS A 458 8.35 -26.36 -9.03
N LYS A 459 8.87 -26.43 -7.81
CA LYS A 459 8.41 -27.35 -6.75
C LYS A 459 7.27 -26.77 -5.90
N LYS A 460 6.72 -25.60 -6.28
CA LYS A 460 5.70 -24.88 -5.51
C LYS A 460 6.14 -24.62 -4.05
N ARG A 461 7.40 -24.21 -3.87
CA ARG A 461 8.03 -23.92 -2.56
C ARG A 461 8.36 -22.45 -2.35
N VAL A 462 7.91 -21.56 -3.24
CA VAL A 462 8.07 -20.12 -3.07
C VAL A 462 6.68 -19.51 -2.90
N MET A 463 6.54 -18.69 -1.86
CA MET A 463 5.28 -18.02 -1.54
C MET A 463 5.54 -16.55 -1.22
N SER A 464 4.52 -15.71 -1.42
CA SER A 464 4.51 -14.36 -0.88
C SER A 464 3.20 -14.07 -0.17
N ILE A 465 3.27 -13.32 0.93
CA ILE A 465 2.14 -13.02 1.81
C ILE A 465 2.19 -11.55 2.22
N ASN A 466 1.02 -10.98 2.51
CA ASN A 466 0.95 -9.70 3.20
C ASN A 466 0.98 -9.93 4.72
N ASP A 467 -0.18 -10.32 5.29
CA ASP A 467 -0.32 -10.51 6.74
C ASP A 467 -0.59 -11.97 7.12
N ARG A 468 -1.05 -12.79 6.17
CA ARG A 468 -1.44 -14.20 6.35
C ARG A 468 -1.35 -14.96 5.04
N PHE A 469 -1.38 -16.29 5.10
CA PHE A 469 -1.49 -17.13 3.92
C PHE A 469 -2.88 -16.98 3.26
N HIS A 470 -2.91 -16.88 1.94
CA HIS A 470 -4.11 -16.97 1.14
C HIS A 470 -4.70 -18.39 1.22
N SER A 471 -6.03 -18.54 1.09
CA SER A 471 -6.71 -19.83 1.20
C SER A 471 -6.09 -20.94 0.33
N TYR A 472 -5.76 -20.61 -0.92
CA TYR A 472 -5.05 -21.52 -1.82
C TYR A 472 -3.66 -21.93 -1.33
N GLN A 473 -2.90 -21.02 -0.72
CA GLN A 473 -1.59 -21.34 -0.13
C GLN A 473 -1.76 -22.28 1.08
N VAL A 474 -2.78 -22.06 1.90
CA VAL A 474 -3.10 -22.91 3.06
C VAL A 474 -3.42 -24.34 2.61
N GLU A 475 -4.27 -24.51 1.60
CA GLU A 475 -4.58 -25.85 1.06
C GLU A 475 -3.35 -26.53 0.46
N HIS A 476 -2.53 -25.79 -0.29
CA HIS A 476 -1.27 -26.31 -0.82
C HIS A 476 -0.31 -26.75 0.31
N LEU A 477 -0.22 -25.99 1.40
CA LEU A 477 0.61 -26.37 2.56
C LEU A 477 0.08 -27.64 3.24
N LYS A 478 -1.24 -27.78 3.40
CA LYS A 478 -1.87 -29.00 3.96
C LYS A 478 -1.58 -30.23 3.12
N GLU A 479 -1.61 -30.13 1.80
CA GLU A 479 -1.33 -31.24 0.89
C GLU A 479 0.12 -31.72 1.00
N ASN A 480 1.08 -30.80 1.25
CA ASN A 480 2.51 -31.14 1.33
C ASN A 480 2.94 -31.59 2.73
N ALA A 481 2.14 -31.30 3.77
CA ALA A 481 2.43 -31.69 5.15
C ALA A 481 1.92 -33.09 5.52
N ARG A 482 1.03 -33.68 4.71
CA ARG A 482 0.61 -35.10 4.80
C ARG A 482 1.70 -36.01 4.25
#